data_AF-A0A2M6YBH5-F1
#
_entry.id   AF-A0A2M6YBH5-F1
#
_cell.length_a   1.000
_cell.length_b   1.000
_cell.length_c   1.000
_cell.angle_alpha   90.00
_cell.angle_beta   90.00
_cell.angle_gamma   90.00
#
_symmetry.space_group_name_H-M   'P 1'
#
loop_
_entity.id
_entity.type
_entity.pdbx_description
1 polymer ?
#
loop_
_entity_poly.entity_id
_entity_poly.type
_entity_poly.pdbx_seq_one_letter_code
_entity_poly.pdbx_strand_id
1 'polypeptide(L)'
;MELIYRDKTYMTLFYLSGLSSIAAFYFLHQFLLHVAIIWTAPMFIPIYFYSVLVFTINLTLSFIAYKKDLFLSYAFNFLTFSVNLLILLALILNIKNPNG
;
A
#
# COMPACT_ATOMS: atom_id res chain seq x y z
N MET A 1 14.59 18.79 21.29
CA MET A 1 14.49 17.31 21.31
C MET A 1 13.27 16.80 20.56
N GLU A 2 12.09 17.44 20.70
CA GLU A 2 10.85 17.06 20.00
C GLU A 2 10.97 17.01 18.47
N LEU A 3 11.65 17.98 17.84
CA LEU A 3 11.81 18.03 16.38
C LEU A 3 12.52 16.78 15.81
N ILE A 4 13.56 16.29 16.48
CA ILE A 4 14.32 15.11 16.06
C ILE A 4 13.48 13.84 16.21
N TYR A 5 12.68 13.76 17.27
CA TYR A 5 11.81 12.62 17.53
C TYR A 5 10.65 12.56 16.53
N ARG A 6 10.12 13.73 16.18
CA ARG A 6 9.08 13.91 15.16
C ARG A 6 9.58 13.50 13.78
N ASP A 7 10.77 13.90 13.36
CA ASP A 7 11.30 13.53 12.05
C ASP A 7 11.63 12.03 11.96
N LYS A 8 12.10 11.42 13.05
CA LYS A 8 12.29 9.96 13.14
C LYS A 8 10.97 9.21 12.98
N THR A 9 9.91 9.65 13.66
CA THR A 9 8.58 9.02 13.59
C THR A 9 8.00 9.08 12.18
N TYR A 10 8.17 10.23 11.50
CA TYR A 10 7.78 10.39 10.09
C TYR A 10 8.53 9.40 9.20
N MET A 11 9.86 9.35 9.32
CA MET A 11 10.68 8.43 8.52
C MET A 11 10.27 6.98 8.76
N THR A 12 10.03 6.58 10.00
CA THR A 12 9.56 5.21 10.32
C THR A 12 8.22 4.91 9.65
N LEU A 13 7.24 5.81 9.73
CA LEU A 13 5.93 5.62 9.10
C LEU A 13 6.03 5.59 7.57
N PHE A 14 6.90 6.43 6.98
CA PHE A 14 7.16 6.45 5.54
C PHE A 14 7.81 5.16 5.06
N TYR A 15 8.79 4.62 5.81
CA TYR A 15 9.40 3.33 5.46
C TYR A 15 8.43 2.17 5.63
N LEU A 16 7.63 2.16 6.70
CA LEU A 16 6.61 1.12 6.91
C LEU A 16 5.53 1.15 5.83
N SER A 17 5.04 2.34 5.47
CA SER A 17 4.05 2.49 4.39
C SER A 17 4.64 2.00 3.06
N GLY A 18 5.86 2.42 2.71
CA GLY A 18 6.55 1.96 1.50
C GLY A 18 6.78 0.45 1.46
N LEU A 19 7.31 -0.14 2.53
CA LEU A 19 7.55 -1.60 2.60
C LEU A 19 6.25 -2.40 2.53
N SER A 20 5.20 -1.96 3.23
CA SER A 20 3.90 -2.62 3.18
C SER A 20 3.28 -2.57 1.77
N SER A 21 3.50 -1.50 1.02
CA SER A 21 3.06 -1.41 -0.38
C SER A 21 3.80 -2.37 -1.29
N ILE A 22 5.13 -2.48 -1.13
CA ILE A 22 5.93 -3.43 -1.92
C ILE A 22 5.46 -4.86 -1.64
N ALA A 23 5.23 -5.20 -0.37
CA ALA A 23 4.69 -6.50 0.03
C ALA A 23 3.30 -6.73 -0.56
N ALA A 24 2.37 -5.78 -0.39
CA ALA A 24 1.01 -5.88 -0.93
C ALA A 24 1.04 -6.08 -2.45
N PHE A 25 1.91 -5.36 -3.16
CA PHE A 25 2.08 -5.48 -4.60
C PHE A 25 2.63 -6.84 -5.03
N TYR A 26 3.63 -7.36 -4.31
CA TYR A 26 4.17 -8.70 -4.56
C TYR A 26 3.10 -9.79 -4.36
N PHE A 27 2.36 -9.76 -3.24
CA PHE A 27 1.29 -10.73 -2.98
C PHE A 27 0.15 -10.60 -3.98
N LEU A 28 -0.24 -9.38 -4.35
CA LEU A 28 -1.24 -9.13 -5.39
C LEU A 28 -0.77 -9.71 -6.73
N HIS A 29 0.49 -9.49 -7.12
CA HIS A 29 1.06 -10.05 -8.34
C HIS A 29 1.06 -11.59 -8.32
N GLN A 30 1.46 -12.21 -7.20
CA GLN A 30 1.44 -13.67 -7.05
C GLN A 30 0.02 -14.26 -7.10
N PHE A 31 -0.95 -13.59 -6.47
CA PHE A 31 -2.36 -13.96 -6.54
C PHE A 31 -2.88 -13.87 -7.98
N LEU A 32 -2.53 -12.80 -8.70
CA LEU A 32 -2.90 -12.64 -10.11
C LEU A 32 -2.28 -13.69 -11.01
N LEU A 33 -1.02 -14.08 -10.81
CA LEU A 33 -0.41 -15.17 -11.58
C LEU A 33 -1.11 -16.52 -11.34
N HIS A 34 -1.58 -16.77 -10.12
CA HIS A 34 -2.36 -17.99 -9.81
C HIS A 34 -3.78 -17.93 -10.39
N VAL A 35 -4.42 -16.76 -10.40
CA VAL A 35 -5.83 -16.58 -10.81
C VAL A 35 -5.97 -16.30 -12.31
N ALA A 36 -4.89 -15.90 -13.00
CA ALA A 36 -4.84 -15.64 -14.44
C ALA A 36 -4.91 -16.94 -15.27
N ILE A 37 -5.94 -17.74 -15.03
CA ILE A 37 -6.57 -18.56 -16.05
C ILE A 37 -7.18 -17.56 -17.03
N ILE A 38 -6.52 -17.40 -18.19
CA ILE A 38 -6.78 -16.63 -19.45
C ILE A 38 -8.06 -15.77 -19.56
N TRP A 39 -9.18 -16.16 -18.95
CA TRP A 39 -10.50 -15.51 -19.00
C TRP A 39 -10.71 -14.38 -17.98
N THR A 40 -10.06 -14.42 -16.81
CA THR A 40 -10.27 -13.43 -15.74
C THR A 40 -9.25 -12.29 -15.73
N ALA A 41 -8.10 -12.49 -16.41
CA ALA A 41 -7.04 -11.51 -16.55
C ALA A 41 -7.50 -10.07 -16.90
N PRO A 42 -8.43 -9.84 -17.85
CA PRO A 42 -8.86 -8.48 -18.20
C PRO A 42 -9.64 -7.75 -17.09
N MET A 43 -10.27 -8.46 -16.14
CA MET A 43 -10.95 -7.81 -15.00
C MET A 43 -9.97 -7.39 -13.90
N PHE A 44 -8.85 -8.12 -13.78
CA PHE A 44 -7.87 -7.87 -12.72
C PHE A 44 -6.79 -6.85 -13.10
N ILE A 45 -6.44 -6.73 -14.38
CA ILE A 45 -5.47 -5.73 -14.88
C ILE A 45 -5.86 -4.28 -14.50
N PRO A 46 -7.13 -3.84 -14.65
CA PRO A 46 -7.55 -2.50 -14.23
C PRO A 46 -7.43 -2.28 -12.72
N ILE A 47 -7.76 -3.31 -11.92
CA ILE A 47 -7.66 -3.25 -10.45
C ILE A 47 -6.20 -3.10 -10.04
N TYR A 48 -5.31 -3.86 -10.67
CA TYR A 48 -3.87 -3.76 -10.47
C TYR A 48 -3.34 -2.37 -10.83
N PHE A 49 -3.69 -1.86 -12.01
CA PHE A 49 -3.27 -0.53 -12.45
C PHE A 49 -3.77 0.57 -11.51
N TYR A 50 -5.03 0.50 -11.08
CA TYR A 50 -5.62 1.44 -10.12
C TYR A 50 -4.88 1.42 -8.78
N SER A 51 -4.54 0.23 -8.27
CA SER A 51 -3.83 0.09 -6.99
C SER A 51 -2.44 0.74 -7.03
N VAL A 52 -1.68 0.57 -8.13
CA VAL A 52 -0.37 1.22 -8.32
C VAL A 52 -0.51 2.72 -8.37
N LEU A 53 -1.49 3.21 -9.12
CA LEU A 53 -1.70 4.63 -9.35
C LEU A 53 -2.10 5.34 -8.05
N VAL A 54 -3.06 4.79 -7.30
CA VAL A 54 -3.49 5.34 -6.00
C VAL A 54 -2.33 5.33 -4.99
N PHE A 55 -1.54 4.26 -4.95
CA PHE A 55 -0.36 4.20 -4.09
C PHE A 55 0.66 5.28 -4.45
N THR A 56 0.99 5.42 -5.73
CA THR A 56 1.98 6.39 -6.22
C THR A 56 1.54 7.83 -5.90
N ILE A 57 0.24 8.13 -6.05
CA ILE A 57 -0.34 9.42 -5.69
C ILE A 57 -0.21 9.67 -4.19
N ASN A 58 -0.60 8.72 -3.34
CA ASN A 58 -0.53 8.89 -1.88
C ASN A 58 0.90 9.09 -1.37
N LEU A 59 1.88 8.37 -1.94
CA LEU A 59 3.28 8.53 -1.56
C LEU A 59 3.83 9.90 -2.01
N THR A 60 3.45 10.35 -3.21
CA THR A 60 3.80 11.68 -3.72
C THR A 60 3.18 12.79 -2.87
N LEU A 61 1.90 12.67 -2.52
CA LEU A 61 1.20 13.62 -1.65
C LEU A 61 1.79 13.65 -0.25
N SER A 62 2.17 12.51 0.31
CA SER A 62 2.87 12.45 1.60
C SER A 62 4.18 13.24 1.57
N PHE A 63 5.00 13.04 0.52
CA PHE A 63 6.27 13.74 0.38
C PHE A 63 6.10 15.26 0.19
N ILE A 64 5.11 15.68 -0.61
CA ILE A 64 4.79 17.10 -0.81
C ILE A 64 4.26 17.70 0.50
N ALA A 65 3.36 17.00 1.18
CA ALA A 65 2.77 17.43 2.44
C ALA A 65 3.83 17.56 3.53
N TYR A 66 4.85 16.69 3.58
CA TYR A 66 5.90 16.76 4.59
C TYR A 66 6.57 18.15 4.67
N LYS A 67 6.72 18.83 3.53
CA LYS A 67 7.30 20.18 3.44
C LYS A 67 6.34 21.30 3.85
N LYS A 68 5.02 21.06 3.85
CA LYS A 68 3.98 22.10 4.06
C LYS A 68 3.18 21.89 5.34
N ASP A 69 2.73 20.67 5.57
CA ASP A 69 1.92 20.24 6.70
C ASP A 69 2.29 18.81 7.09
N LEU A 70 2.96 18.72 8.23
CA LEU A 70 3.48 17.46 8.76
C LEU A 70 2.36 16.51 9.21
N PHE A 71 1.23 17.05 9.73
CA PHE A 71 0.08 16.26 10.14
C PHE A 71 -0.58 15.60 8.92
N LEU A 72 -0.74 16.36 7.85
CA LEU A 72 -1.30 15.85 6.60
C LEU A 72 -0.42 14.75 5.99
N SER A 73 0.89 14.91 6.07
CA SER A 73 1.86 13.90 5.62
C SER A 73 1.77 12.59 6.41
N TYR A 74 1.60 12.69 7.74
CA TYR A 74 1.33 11.53 8.59
C TYR A 74 0.01 10.84 8.24
N ALA A 75 -1.06 11.61 8.01
CA ALA A 75 -2.35 11.06 7.62
C ALA A 75 -2.26 10.24 6.32
N PHE A 76 -1.54 10.75 5.31
CA PHE A 76 -1.33 10.00 4.06
C PHE A 76 -0.54 8.71 4.26
N ASN A 77 0.55 8.74 5.04
CA ASN A 77 1.34 7.55 5.32
C ASN A 77 0.56 6.51 6.13
N PHE A 78 -0.18 6.96 7.15
CA PHE A 78 -1.00 6.09 7.98
C PHE A 78 -2.14 5.44 7.19
N LEU A 79 -2.81 6.21 6.33
CA LEU A 79 -3.87 5.70 5.46
C LEU A 79 -3.32 4.67 4.47
N THR A 80 -2.17 4.98 3.85
CA THR A 80 -1.48 4.04 2.94
C THR A 80 -1.14 2.73 3.65
N PHE A 81 -0.52 2.80 4.83
CA PHE A 81 -0.19 1.63 5.62
C PHE A 81 -1.43 0.81 6.01
N SER A 82 -2.50 1.47 6.48
CA SER A 82 -3.74 0.80 6.90
C SER A 82 -4.42 0.06 5.74
N VAL A 83 -4.49 0.69 4.58
CA VAL A 83 -5.05 0.08 3.36
C VAL A 83 -4.20 -1.12 2.92
N ASN A 84 -2.86 -0.99 2.90
CA ASN A 84 -1.98 -2.10 2.55
C ASN A 84 -2.11 -3.27 3.51
N LEU A 85 -2.22 -3.00 4.82
CA LEU A 85 -2.42 -4.03 5.83
C LEU A 85 -3.73 -4.79 5.58
N LEU A 86 -4.83 -4.08 5.28
CA LEU A 86 -6.11 -4.69 4.95
C LEU A 86 -6.03 -5.56 3.69
N ILE A 87 -5.36 -5.08 2.64
CA ILE A 87 -5.15 -5.83 1.39
C ILE A 87 -4.33 -7.09 1.67
N LEU A 88 -3.23 -6.99 2.41
CA LEU A 88 -2.40 -8.13 2.78
C LEU A 88 -3.19 -9.16 3.58
N LEU A 89 -3.98 -8.73 4.57
CA LEU A 89 -4.83 -9.63 5.34
C LEU A 89 -5.87 -10.32 4.46
N ALA A 90 -6.54 -9.59 3.57
CA ALA A 90 -7.51 -10.15 2.64
C ALA A 90 -6.86 -11.18 1.70
N LEU A 91 -5.67 -10.88 1.16
CA LEU A 91 -4.93 -11.81 0.30
C LEU A 91 -4.48 -13.05 1.07
N ILE A 92 -3.94 -12.91 2.29
CA ILE A 92 -3.52 -14.03 3.13
C ILE A 92 -4.72 -14.93 3.49
N LEU A 93 -5.86 -14.34 3.83
CA LEU A 93 -7.07 -15.10 4.12
C LEU A 93 -7.57 -15.86 2.90
N ASN A 94 -7.52 -15.23 1.71
CA ASN A 94 -7.91 -15.85 0.45
C ASN A 94 -6.96 -17.00 0.07
N ILE A 95 -5.65 -16.86 0.31
CA ILE A 95 -4.67 -17.94 0.10
C ILE A 95 -4.90 -19.10 1.07
N LYS A 96 -5.27 -18.83 2.33
CA LYS A 96 -5.54 -19.87 3.34
C LYS A 96 -6.88 -20.59 3.14
N ASN A 97 -7.86 -19.93 2.54
CA ASN A 97 -9.16 -20.53 2.21
C ASN A 97 -9.47 -20.30 0.72
N PRO A 98 -8.82 -21.03 -0.21
CA PRO A 98 -8.96 -20.79 -1.64
C PRO A 98 -10.36 -21.09 -2.20
N ASN A 99 -11.26 -21.66 -1.40
CA ASN A 99 -12.60 -22.07 -1.83
C ASN A 99 -13.73 -21.12 -1.41
N GLY A 100 -13.54 -20.26 -0.40
CA GLY A 100 -14.70 -19.70 0.31
C GLY A 100 -15.38 -20.77 1.15
#